data_AF-A0A7W7ZV17-F1
#
_entry.id   AF-A0A7W7ZV17-F1
#
_cell.length_a   1.000
_cell.length_b   1.000
_cell.length_c   1.000
_cell.angle_alpha   90.00
_cell.angle_beta   90.00
_cell.angle_gamma   90.00
#
_symmetry.space_group_name_H-M   'P 1'
#
loop_
_entity.id
_entity.type
_entity.pdbx_description
1 polymer ?
#
loop_
_entity_poly.entity_id
_entity_poly.type
_entity_poly.pdbx_seq_one_letter_code
_entity_poly.pdbx_strand_id
1 'polypeptide(L)'
;MAAISSLPYNVPVQYCLPQPLVIMPMTFRKAARTLLIPCLFAVSTAYAQQPPAQAPDPEVTAPQVTIFPHTDTSRYLIAGQANIIFQGHPGFHSPYEGTNSLLARGEYKVSMVGTLFLGLQLHHNLRYNTDAIYNLESSGGRGVSEALGLAGFTNLDVVRNPNLGSVPYTARVQLHQTIGLTDKLIDTQRTQLSLATKVPERRFDLRVGRMSLPDVLDVNGPGSDSHLQFLNWTADNNGAWDYAADTRGYTYAFVTEYDDIHWSARYVFGLMPTVANGVDLDWNLRRARGDNYEFEYRKTPFAFLPERLLSPERKGAVRLLSFVNHADMGVYRDAIDAALTARANGDPSAVPVITAHAPGTTVKYGFGLNFEQELTQDLRTFGRFGWNEGQHQSFAYTEVDQTFELGGDLAGNRWSRPNDKVGLAGISNAIKRDHQQYLALGGLGFLLGDGKLNYAREDILEAYYTAHNWRGLFTAFDVQLIAHPGYNQDRGPVAMFSIRTHVDF
;
A
#
# COMPACT_ATOMS: atom_id res chain seq x y z
N MET A 1 49.42 46.97 -33.06
CA MET A 1 48.18 47.33 -33.78
C MET A 1 47.13 46.32 -33.33
N ALA A 2 46.28 46.57 -32.32
CA ALA A 2 45.16 47.55 -32.28
C ALA A 2 44.29 47.41 -33.55
N ALA A 3 42.97 47.21 -33.54
CA ALA A 3 41.86 47.40 -32.58
C ALA A 3 40.73 46.39 -32.96
N ILE A 4 39.90 45.84 -32.07
CA ILE A 4 38.72 46.38 -31.33
C ILE A 4 37.65 47.05 -32.21
N SER A 5 36.50 46.37 -32.35
CA SER A 5 35.10 46.88 -32.31
C SER A 5 34.15 45.66 -32.38
N SER A 6 32.94 45.57 -31.82
CA SER A 6 32.17 46.22 -30.75
C SER A 6 30.88 45.38 -30.59
N LEU A 7 30.48 45.09 -29.35
CA LEU A 7 29.28 44.38 -28.85
C LEU A 7 27.93 45.04 -29.29
N PRO A 8 26.69 44.62 -28.88
CA PRO A 8 26.24 43.51 -27.98
C PRO A 8 25.01 42.70 -28.48
N TYR A 9 24.66 41.57 -27.85
CA TYR A 9 23.24 41.25 -27.56
C TYR A 9 23.13 40.35 -26.31
N ASN A 10 22.48 40.92 -25.30
CA ASN A 10 22.02 40.29 -24.07
C ASN A 10 20.95 39.23 -24.39
N VAL A 11 21.13 38.00 -23.92
CA VAL A 11 20.02 37.06 -23.67
C VAL A 11 20.04 36.74 -22.17
N PRO A 12 19.02 37.11 -21.39
CA PRO A 12 19.00 36.85 -19.97
C PRO A 12 18.73 35.36 -19.71
N VAL A 13 19.68 34.71 -19.03
CA VAL A 13 19.48 33.39 -18.40
C VAL A 13 18.59 33.62 -17.19
N GLN A 14 17.30 33.34 -17.34
CA GLN A 14 16.32 33.41 -16.26
C GLN A 14 16.41 32.10 -15.45
N TYR A 15 17.05 32.18 -14.28
CA TYR A 15 16.93 31.14 -13.26
C TYR A 15 15.47 31.09 -12.80
N CYS A 16 14.74 30.06 -13.20
CA CYS A 16 13.41 29.78 -12.66
C CYS A 16 13.59 29.26 -11.22
N LEU A 17 13.38 30.16 -10.25
CA LEU A 17 13.23 29.81 -8.84
C LEU A 17 12.06 28.81 -8.69
N PRO A 18 12.15 27.81 -7.78
CA PRO A 18 11.05 26.92 -7.50
C PRO A 18 9.86 27.75 -6.99
N GLN A 19 8.71 27.62 -7.66
CA GLN A 19 7.49 28.26 -7.17
C GLN A 19 7.13 27.70 -5.79
N PRO A 20 6.68 28.55 -4.85
CA PRO A 20 6.24 28.07 -3.54
C PRO A 20 5.01 27.17 -3.71
N LEU A 21 5.03 26.06 -2.99
CA LEU A 21 3.91 25.13 -2.81
C LEU A 21 2.70 25.89 -2.28
N VAL A 22 1.79 26.31 -3.16
CA VAL A 22 0.49 26.85 -2.75
C VAL A 22 -0.38 25.66 -2.38
N ILE A 23 -0.43 25.34 -1.09
CA ILE A 23 -1.43 24.45 -0.50
C ILE A 23 -2.78 25.15 -0.68
N MET A 24 -3.50 24.82 -1.75
CA MET A 24 -4.87 25.28 -1.94
C MET A 24 -5.73 24.72 -0.79
N PRO A 25 -6.59 25.54 -0.16
CA PRO A 25 -7.44 25.08 0.92
C PRO A 25 -8.45 24.08 0.35
N MET A 26 -8.34 22.83 0.79
CA MET A 26 -9.31 21.76 0.59
C MET A 26 -10.74 22.30 0.70
N THR A 27 -11.49 22.25 -0.38
CA THR A 27 -12.95 22.48 -0.44
C THR A 27 -13.71 21.30 0.18
N PHE A 28 -13.25 20.77 1.31
CA PHE A 28 -13.89 19.70 2.09
C PHE A 28 -15.05 20.18 2.97
N ARG A 29 -15.30 21.50 3.06
CA ARG A 29 -16.18 22.08 4.10
C ARG A 29 -17.68 21.78 3.97
N LYS A 30 -18.18 21.40 2.79
CA LYS A 30 -19.64 21.25 2.57
C LYS A 30 -20.12 19.79 2.50
N ALA A 31 -19.31 18.86 1.98
CA ALA A 31 -19.69 17.44 1.92
C ALA A 31 -19.40 16.68 3.23
N ALA A 32 -18.30 17.00 3.91
CA ALA A 32 -17.91 16.34 5.17
C ALA A 32 -18.88 16.65 6.33
N ARG A 33 -19.57 17.80 6.30
CA ARG A 33 -20.49 18.22 7.37
C ARG A 33 -21.79 17.43 7.43
N THR A 34 -22.18 16.71 6.39
CA THR A 34 -23.49 16.04 6.34
C THR A 34 -23.39 14.52 6.50
N LEU A 35 -22.19 13.93 6.37
CA LEU A 35 -21.96 12.48 6.50
C LEU A 35 -21.13 12.05 7.72
N LEU A 36 -20.40 12.97 8.39
CA LEU A 36 -19.67 12.66 9.64
C LEU A 36 -20.55 12.67 10.90
N ILE A 37 -21.77 13.22 10.82
CA ILE A 37 -22.64 13.40 11.98
C ILE A 37 -23.24 12.07 12.48
N PRO A 38 -23.67 11.09 11.66
CA PRO A 38 -24.27 9.86 12.22
C PRO A 38 -23.28 8.97 12.98
N CYS A 39 -22.01 8.90 12.55
CA CYS A 39 -21.01 8.05 13.23
C CYS A 39 -20.53 8.63 14.57
N LEU A 40 -20.50 9.96 14.71
CA LEU A 40 -20.13 10.62 15.98
C LEU A 40 -21.26 10.58 17.04
N PHE A 41 -22.52 10.45 16.62
CA PHE A 41 -23.65 10.38 17.54
C PHE A 41 -23.89 8.98 18.14
N ALA A 42 -23.36 7.91 17.54
CA ALA A 42 -23.39 6.56 18.14
C ALA A 42 -22.43 6.41 19.33
N VAL A 43 -21.43 7.29 19.45
CA VAL A 43 -20.42 7.25 20.53
C VAL A 43 -20.82 8.08 21.75
N SER A 44 -21.80 8.99 21.62
CA SER A 44 -22.13 9.97 22.66
C SER A 44 -23.23 9.56 23.65
N THR A 45 -23.92 8.43 23.43
CA THR A 45 -25.01 7.97 24.33
C THR A 45 -24.60 6.95 25.39
N ALA A 46 -23.34 6.52 25.43
CA ALA A 46 -22.81 5.67 26.51
C ALA A 46 -22.05 6.45 27.61
N TYR A 47 -22.20 7.78 27.66
CA TYR A 47 -21.64 8.62 28.73
C TYR A 47 -22.68 8.86 29.83
N ALA A 48 -22.82 7.91 30.74
CA ALA A 48 -23.23 8.18 32.12
C ALA A 48 -22.92 6.98 33.01
N GLN A 49 -22.29 7.24 34.15
CA GLN A 49 -22.03 6.36 35.30
C GLN A 49 -20.74 5.51 35.22
N GLN A 50 -19.66 6.10 35.74
CA GLN A 50 -18.44 5.42 36.17
C GLN A 50 -18.67 4.86 37.60
N PRO A 51 -18.62 3.54 37.82
CA PRO A 51 -18.46 3.00 39.17
C PRO A 51 -17.00 3.17 39.64
N PRO A 52 -16.73 3.21 40.95
CA PRO A 52 -15.40 3.45 41.49
C PRO A 52 -14.43 2.31 41.17
N ALA A 53 -13.16 2.68 41.03
CA ALA A 53 -12.05 1.80 40.67
C ALA A 53 -11.88 0.63 41.65
N GLN A 54 -11.98 -0.59 41.13
CA GLN A 54 -11.59 -1.82 41.81
C GLN A 54 -10.14 -2.15 41.42
N ALA A 55 -9.31 -2.52 42.40
CA ALA A 55 -7.92 -2.87 42.18
C ALA A 55 -7.79 -4.03 41.17
N PRO A 56 -6.76 -4.04 40.29
CA PRO A 56 -6.62 -5.06 39.27
C PRO A 56 -6.35 -6.43 39.90
N ASP A 57 -7.19 -7.40 39.57
CA ASP A 57 -6.97 -8.81 39.86
C ASP A 57 -5.69 -9.29 39.14
N PRO A 58 -4.78 -9.99 39.83
CA PRO A 58 -3.53 -10.46 39.25
C PRO A 58 -3.76 -11.77 38.48
N GLU A 59 -4.55 -11.75 37.40
CA GLU A 59 -4.62 -12.81 36.39
C GLU A 59 -5.43 -12.40 35.15
N VAL A 60 -5.20 -11.19 34.60
CA VAL A 60 -5.72 -10.86 33.27
C VAL A 60 -4.87 -11.63 32.25
N THR A 61 -5.30 -12.84 31.94
CA THR A 61 -4.83 -13.57 30.75
C THR A 61 -5.04 -12.62 29.56
N ALA A 62 -3.98 -12.28 28.83
CA ALA A 62 -4.10 -11.40 27.66
C ALA A 62 -5.25 -11.91 26.77
N PRO A 63 -6.14 -11.03 26.28
CA PRO A 63 -7.32 -11.46 25.55
C PRO A 63 -6.89 -12.26 24.32
N GLN A 64 -7.45 -13.46 24.15
CA GLN A 64 -7.12 -14.33 23.02
C GLN A 64 -7.60 -13.70 21.71
N VAL A 65 -6.64 -13.35 20.85
CA VAL A 65 -6.88 -12.70 19.54
C VAL A 65 -6.94 -13.69 18.37
N THR A 66 -6.85 -14.99 18.64
CA THR A 66 -7.00 -16.08 17.66
C THR A 66 -8.02 -17.09 18.17
N ILE A 67 -8.70 -17.81 17.27
CA ILE A 67 -9.66 -18.88 17.63
C ILE A 67 -8.95 -19.98 18.39
N PHE A 68 -7.83 -20.48 17.85
CA PHE A 68 -6.97 -21.45 18.51
C PHE A 68 -5.65 -20.77 18.90
N PRO A 69 -5.20 -20.92 20.16
CA PRO A 69 -3.92 -20.35 20.57
C PRO A 69 -2.77 -21.03 19.84
N HIS A 70 -1.85 -20.24 19.29
CA HIS A 70 -0.62 -20.77 18.70
C HIS A 70 0.45 -20.94 19.78
N THR A 71 1.27 -21.98 19.62
CA THR A 71 2.38 -22.22 20.56
C THR A 71 3.60 -21.40 20.16
N ASP A 72 4.23 -20.75 21.13
CA ASP A 72 5.50 -20.03 20.92
C ASP A 72 6.73 -20.94 20.88
N THR A 73 6.57 -22.22 21.26
CA THR A 73 7.68 -23.16 21.46
C THR A 73 7.73 -24.29 20.45
N SER A 74 6.64 -24.54 19.70
CA SER A 74 6.64 -25.59 18.69
C SER A 74 7.59 -25.26 17.54
N ARG A 75 8.23 -26.31 17.01
CA ARG A 75 9.05 -26.21 15.80
C ARG A 75 8.23 -25.99 14.54
N TYR A 76 6.93 -26.25 14.58
CA TYR A 76 6.03 -26.00 13.46
C TYR A 76 5.00 -24.93 13.80
N LEU A 77 4.53 -24.23 12.79
CA LEU A 77 3.39 -23.34 12.84
C LEU A 77 2.33 -23.87 11.88
N ILE A 78 1.10 -23.98 12.37
CA ILE A 78 -0.09 -24.16 11.56
C ILE A 78 -1.06 -23.10 12.06
N ALA A 79 -1.39 -22.16 11.17
CA ALA A 79 -2.36 -21.10 11.44
C ALA A 79 -3.17 -20.88 10.17
N GLY A 80 -4.33 -20.26 10.29
CA GLY A 80 -5.15 -19.88 9.16
C GLY A 80 -5.83 -18.56 9.37
N GLN A 81 -6.11 -17.88 8.26
CA GLN A 81 -6.97 -16.71 8.29
C GLN A 81 -8.02 -16.77 7.19
N ALA A 82 -9.12 -16.06 7.41
CA ALA A 82 -10.10 -15.75 6.39
C ALA A 82 -10.56 -14.30 6.53
N ASN A 83 -10.70 -13.62 5.40
CA ASN A 83 -11.20 -12.26 5.31
C ASN A 83 -12.34 -12.24 4.29
N ILE A 84 -13.50 -11.70 4.68
CA ILE A 84 -14.68 -11.57 3.82
C ILE A 84 -15.13 -10.12 3.88
N ILE A 85 -15.18 -9.46 2.73
CA ILE A 85 -15.52 -8.04 2.63
C ILE A 85 -16.73 -7.89 1.72
N PHE A 86 -17.83 -7.40 2.28
CA PHE A 86 -18.89 -6.78 1.49
C PHE A 86 -18.52 -5.31 1.29
N GLN A 87 -18.55 -4.83 0.05
CA GLN A 87 -18.27 -3.44 -0.28
C GLN A 87 -19.23 -2.96 -1.38
N GLY A 88 -19.73 -1.73 -1.26
CA GLY A 88 -20.58 -1.13 -2.29
C GLY A 88 -20.73 0.37 -2.19
N HIS A 89 -21.31 0.96 -3.23
CA HIS A 89 -21.61 2.39 -3.29
C HIS A 89 -22.97 2.64 -3.93
N PRO A 90 -23.66 3.74 -3.57
CA PRO A 90 -24.81 4.21 -4.33
C PRO A 90 -24.35 4.77 -5.69
N GLY A 91 -25.31 5.09 -6.56
CA GLY A 91 -24.99 5.79 -7.80
C GLY A 91 -24.36 7.16 -7.53
N PHE A 92 -23.45 7.59 -8.41
CA PHE A 92 -22.77 8.88 -8.30
C PHE A 92 -22.72 9.60 -9.66
N HIS A 93 -22.26 10.86 -9.67
CA HIS A 93 -22.15 11.64 -10.90
C HIS A 93 -21.02 11.15 -11.80
N SER A 94 -21.34 10.74 -13.02
CA SER A 94 -20.38 10.41 -14.07
C SER A 94 -20.99 10.72 -15.43
N PRO A 95 -20.66 11.85 -16.06
CA PRO A 95 -21.28 12.27 -17.32
C PRO A 95 -20.88 11.40 -18.52
N TYR A 96 -19.84 10.58 -18.37
CA TYR A 96 -19.37 9.60 -19.34
C TYR A 96 -18.77 8.38 -18.62
N GLU A 97 -18.57 7.30 -19.38
CA GLU A 97 -18.00 6.03 -18.93
C GLU A 97 -17.15 5.46 -20.08
N GLY A 98 -15.94 5.01 -19.78
CA GLY A 98 -15.02 4.32 -20.69
C GLY A 98 -14.73 2.89 -20.24
N THR A 99 -13.83 2.20 -20.94
CA THR A 99 -13.52 0.78 -20.72
C THR A 99 -13.10 0.47 -19.29
N ASN A 100 -12.28 1.34 -18.69
CA ASN A 100 -11.70 1.16 -17.36
C ASN A 100 -12.25 2.19 -16.37
N SER A 101 -13.52 2.58 -16.52
CA SER A 101 -14.17 3.54 -15.62
C SER A 101 -14.76 2.87 -14.38
N LEU A 102 -14.75 3.59 -13.25
CA LEU A 102 -15.54 3.22 -12.07
C LEU A 102 -17.02 3.40 -12.43
N LEU A 103 -17.79 2.32 -12.44
CA LEU A 103 -19.15 2.32 -12.95
C LEU A 103 -20.05 3.14 -12.03
N ALA A 104 -20.74 4.13 -12.60
CA ALA A 104 -21.49 5.10 -11.80
C ALA A 104 -22.85 4.60 -11.32
N ARG A 105 -23.29 3.46 -11.85
CA ARG A 105 -24.47 2.75 -11.35
C ARG A 105 -24.17 2.21 -9.96
N GLY A 106 -25.13 2.35 -9.03
CA GLY A 106 -24.99 1.77 -7.70
C GLY A 106 -24.73 0.27 -7.81
N GLU A 107 -23.73 -0.21 -7.09
CA GLU A 107 -23.34 -1.60 -7.08
C GLU A 107 -22.76 -2.02 -5.73
N TYR A 108 -22.74 -3.34 -5.53
CA TYR A 108 -22.03 -3.97 -4.43
C TYR A 108 -21.33 -5.22 -4.96
N LYS A 109 -20.29 -5.64 -4.24
CA LYS A 109 -19.58 -6.88 -4.45
C LYS A 109 -19.11 -7.46 -3.11
N VAL A 110 -18.74 -8.73 -3.16
CA VAL A 110 -18.14 -9.45 -2.04
C VAL A 110 -16.81 -10.01 -2.51
N SER A 111 -15.75 -9.79 -1.73
CA SER A 111 -14.46 -10.47 -1.87
C SER A 111 -14.24 -11.41 -0.70
N MET A 112 -13.41 -12.43 -0.93
CA MET A 112 -12.96 -13.34 0.11
C MET A 112 -11.51 -13.73 -0.14
N VAL A 113 -10.67 -13.67 0.89
CA VAL A 113 -9.32 -14.25 0.89
C VAL A 113 -9.22 -15.19 2.07
N GLY A 114 -8.67 -16.38 1.85
CA GLY A 114 -8.35 -17.33 2.92
C GLY A 114 -6.95 -17.87 2.72
N THR A 115 -6.18 -17.94 3.80
CA THR A 115 -4.77 -18.36 3.76
C THR A 115 -4.53 -19.40 4.85
N LEU A 116 -3.92 -20.53 4.48
CA LEU A 116 -3.34 -21.51 5.38
C LEU A 116 -1.85 -21.26 5.47
N PHE A 117 -1.37 -20.96 6.67
CA PHE A 117 0.03 -20.71 6.98
C PHE A 117 0.67 -21.95 7.57
N LEU A 118 1.72 -22.46 6.91
CA LEU A 118 2.54 -23.56 7.38
C LEU A 118 3.98 -23.07 7.56
N GLY A 119 4.55 -23.29 8.73
CA GLY A 119 5.94 -22.97 9.03
C GLY A 119 6.65 -24.14 9.70
N LEU A 120 7.93 -24.30 9.43
CA LEU A 120 8.79 -25.31 10.05
C LEU A 120 10.19 -24.75 10.33
N GLN A 121 10.60 -24.76 11.59
CA GLN A 121 11.97 -24.47 12.00
C GLN A 121 12.87 -25.68 11.70
N LEU A 122 13.50 -25.67 10.53
CA LEU A 122 14.41 -26.72 10.07
C LEU A 122 15.63 -26.83 11.00
N HIS A 123 16.18 -25.69 11.38
CA HIS A 123 17.28 -25.60 12.33
C HIS A 123 16.93 -24.61 13.42
N HIS A 124 16.62 -25.14 14.61
CA HIS A 124 16.27 -24.33 15.77
C HIS A 124 17.55 -23.99 16.55
N ASN A 125 18.10 -22.82 16.26
CA ASN A 125 19.18 -22.21 17.03
C ASN A 125 18.96 -20.70 17.07
N LEU A 126 19.02 -20.11 18.26
CA LEU A 126 18.75 -18.68 18.46
C LEU A 126 19.74 -17.77 17.73
N ARG A 127 20.92 -18.27 17.36
CA ARG A 127 21.93 -17.54 16.57
C ARG A 127 21.86 -17.85 15.07
N TYR A 128 21.44 -19.05 14.70
CA TYR A 128 21.40 -19.50 13.30
C TYR A 128 20.08 -20.23 13.04
N ASN A 129 18.97 -19.48 12.97
CA ASN A 129 17.64 -20.06 12.80
C ASN A 129 17.30 -20.20 11.31
N THR A 130 16.73 -21.34 10.91
CA THR A 130 16.26 -21.55 9.54
C THR A 130 14.81 -21.99 9.54
N ASP A 131 13.95 -21.19 8.93
CA ASP A 131 12.53 -21.45 8.78
C ASP A 131 12.20 -21.78 7.32
N ALA A 132 11.43 -22.84 7.12
CA ALA A 132 10.73 -23.13 5.88
C ALA A 132 9.27 -22.71 6.03
N ILE A 133 8.79 -21.87 5.11
CA ILE A 133 7.47 -21.26 5.16
C ILE A 133 6.72 -21.59 3.87
N TYR A 134 5.47 -22.01 4.02
CA TYR A 134 4.57 -22.33 2.93
C TYR A 134 3.17 -21.79 3.23
N ASN A 135 2.66 -20.94 2.34
CA ASN A 135 1.32 -20.39 2.46
C ASN A 135 0.49 -20.80 1.25
N LEU A 136 -0.63 -21.48 1.52
CA LEU A 136 -1.65 -21.79 0.52
C LEU A 136 -2.79 -20.79 0.66
N GLU A 137 -3.12 -20.10 -0.41
CA GLU A 137 -4.11 -19.03 -0.40
C GLU A 137 -5.19 -19.25 -1.45
N SER A 138 -6.39 -18.77 -1.17
CA SER A 138 -7.49 -18.71 -2.11
C SER A 138 -8.14 -17.34 -2.02
N SER A 139 -8.06 -16.57 -3.11
CA SER A 139 -8.76 -15.31 -3.31
C SER A 139 -9.96 -15.53 -4.23
N GLY A 140 -11.14 -15.03 -3.87
CA GLY A 140 -12.35 -15.13 -4.68
C GLY A 140 -13.26 -13.93 -4.53
N GLY A 141 -14.36 -13.94 -5.28
CA GLY A 141 -15.28 -12.82 -5.36
C GLY A 141 -14.84 -11.78 -6.40
N ARG A 142 -15.33 -10.55 -6.25
CA ARG A 142 -15.09 -9.45 -7.20
C ARG A 142 -14.94 -8.12 -6.46
N GLY A 143 -14.25 -7.17 -7.07
CA GLY A 143 -14.27 -5.76 -6.66
C GLY A 143 -15.36 -4.98 -7.37
N VAL A 144 -15.78 -3.87 -6.78
CA VAL A 144 -16.62 -2.89 -7.48
C VAL A 144 -15.93 -2.50 -8.79
N SER A 145 -16.69 -2.52 -9.88
CA SER A 145 -16.20 -2.24 -11.24
C SER A 145 -15.00 -3.10 -11.66
N GLU A 146 -14.94 -4.34 -11.15
CA GLU A 146 -13.81 -5.26 -11.35
C GLU A 146 -12.46 -4.70 -10.86
N ALA A 147 -12.51 -3.79 -9.87
CA ALA A 147 -11.38 -3.00 -9.36
C ALA A 147 -10.78 -2.00 -10.37
N LEU A 148 -11.51 -1.63 -11.42
CA LEU A 148 -11.10 -0.60 -12.40
C LEU A 148 -11.62 0.80 -12.05
N GLY A 149 -10.98 1.81 -12.63
CA GLY A 149 -11.42 3.21 -12.58
C GLY A 149 -11.02 3.98 -11.34
N LEU A 150 -10.16 3.39 -10.52
CA LEU A 150 -9.52 4.03 -9.38
C LEU A 150 -8.05 3.63 -9.37
N ALA A 151 -7.17 4.61 -9.15
CA ALA A 151 -5.76 4.30 -8.99
C ALA A 151 -5.54 3.70 -7.60
N GLY A 152 -6.14 4.29 -6.57
CA GLY A 152 -6.32 3.77 -5.22
C GLY A 152 -7.56 2.91 -5.11
N PHE A 153 -7.60 1.73 -5.75
CA PHE A 153 -8.74 0.82 -5.67
C PHE A 153 -9.07 0.42 -4.20
N THR A 154 -10.36 0.20 -3.96
CA THR A 154 -10.98 0.32 -2.63
C THR A 154 -10.80 -0.88 -1.72
N ASN A 155 -10.21 -1.97 -2.22
CA ASN A 155 -10.12 -3.23 -1.51
C ASN A 155 -8.90 -4.04 -1.99
N LEU A 156 -7.87 -4.10 -1.15
CA LEU A 156 -6.62 -4.83 -1.42
C LEU A 156 -6.82 -6.35 -1.66
N ASP A 157 -7.88 -6.95 -1.10
CA ASP A 157 -8.17 -8.39 -1.25
C ASP A 157 -8.65 -8.75 -2.67
N VAL A 158 -8.97 -7.76 -3.51
CA VAL A 158 -9.44 -8.00 -4.86
C VAL A 158 -8.27 -8.19 -5.82
N VAL A 159 -8.20 -9.38 -6.42
CA VAL A 159 -7.30 -9.65 -7.53
C VAL A 159 -7.84 -8.97 -8.78
N ARG A 160 -7.02 -8.10 -9.39
CA ARG A 160 -7.35 -7.26 -10.57
C ARG A 160 -7.41 -8.04 -11.89
N ASN A 161 -7.93 -9.25 -11.85
CA ASN A 161 -8.18 -10.09 -13.02
C ASN A 161 -9.38 -11.00 -12.75
N PRO A 162 -10.56 -10.69 -13.32
CA PRO A 162 -11.79 -11.41 -13.03
C PRO A 162 -11.80 -12.86 -13.56
N ASN A 163 -10.81 -13.24 -14.39
CA ASN A 163 -10.67 -14.60 -14.90
C ASN A 163 -9.92 -15.52 -13.93
N LEU A 164 -9.25 -14.96 -12.91
CA LEU A 164 -8.62 -15.76 -11.87
C LEU A 164 -9.68 -16.22 -10.87
N GLY A 165 -9.99 -17.52 -10.90
CA GLY A 165 -10.94 -18.13 -9.98
C GLY A 165 -10.39 -18.32 -8.56
N SER A 166 -11.26 -18.79 -7.66
CA SER A 166 -10.95 -19.11 -6.26
C SER A 166 -10.25 -20.47 -6.07
N VAL A 167 -9.48 -20.91 -7.06
CA VAL A 167 -8.69 -22.14 -6.93
C VAL A 167 -7.51 -21.83 -6.02
N PRO A 168 -7.27 -22.62 -4.95
CA PRO A 168 -6.12 -22.41 -4.09
C PRO A 168 -4.81 -22.40 -4.87
N TYR A 169 -3.94 -21.44 -4.54
CA TYR A 169 -2.64 -21.26 -5.16
C TYR A 169 -1.57 -21.06 -4.09
N THR A 170 -0.33 -21.30 -4.48
CA THR A 170 0.83 -21.05 -3.63
C THR A 170 1.10 -19.55 -3.56
N ALA A 171 0.73 -18.93 -2.44
CA ALA A 171 1.05 -17.53 -2.17
C ALA A 171 2.53 -17.36 -1.82
N ARG A 172 3.03 -18.20 -0.91
CA ARG A 172 4.43 -18.13 -0.45
C ARG A 172 5.06 -19.50 -0.35
N VAL A 173 6.31 -19.60 -0.77
CA VAL A 173 7.23 -20.71 -0.51
C VAL A 173 8.58 -20.05 -0.29
N GLN A 174 9.05 -19.99 0.95
CA GLN A 174 10.29 -19.29 1.25
C GLN A 174 11.13 -20.02 2.31
N LEU A 175 12.45 -19.90 2.16
CA LEU A 175 13.39 -20.16 3.23
C LEU A 175 13.77 -18.82 3.85
N HIS A 176 13.71 -18.74 5.18
CA HIS A 176 14.16 -17.59 5.97
C HIS A 176 15.30 -18.05 6.87
N GLN A 177 16.47 -17.44 6.71
CA GLN A 177 17.67 -17.72 7.47
C GLN A 177 18.06 -16.48 8.28
N THR A 178 18.11 -16.63 9.60
CA THR A 178 18.70 -15.65 10.51
C THR A 178 20.16 -16.02 10.80
N ILE A 179 21.07 -15.05 10.73
CA ILE A 179 22.51 -15.22 11.01
C ILE A 179 22.94 -14.17 12.04
N GLY A 180 23.19 -14.60 13.27
CA GLY A 180 23.56 -13.76 14.39
C GLY A 180 25.00 -13.31 14.42
N LEU A 181 25.20 -12.01 14.65
CA LEU A 181 26.50 -11.36 14.77
C LEU A 181 26.85 -11.03 16.23
N THR A 182 25.89 -11.07 17.14
CA THR A 182 26.04 -10.81 18.58
C THR A 182 25.48 -11.94 19.43
N ASP A 183 25.95 -12.07 20.66
CA ASP A 183 25.39 -13.05 21.62
C ASP A 183 24.19 -12.50 22.41
N LYS A 184 24.03 -11.17 22.45
CA LYS A 184 22.84 -10.55 23.04
C LYS A 184 21.61 -10.89 22.21
N LEU A 185 20.63 -11.54 22.84
CA LEU A 185 19.35 -11.87 22.26
C LEU A 185 18.31 -10.82 22.65
N ILE A 186 17.39 -10.55 21.73
CA ILE A 186 16.19 -9.74 21.93
C ILE A 186 14.96 -10.58 21.65
N ASP A 187 13.87 -10.29 22.35
CA ASP A 187 12.58 -10.93 22.08
C ASP A 187 12.03 -10.40 20.75
N THR A 188 11.42 -11.29 19.98
CA THR A 188 10.71 -10.95 18.75
C THR A 188 9.39 -11.70 18.71
N GLN A 189 8.41 -11.15 18.01
CA GLN A 189 7.12 -11.79 17.86
C GLN A 189 7.25 -12.94 16.85
N ARG A 190 6.73 -14.12 17.22
CA ARG A 190 6.51 -15.22 16.27
C ARG A 190 5.40 -14.83 15.31
N THR A 191 5.64 -14.93 14.02
CA THR A 191 4.68 -14.60 12.96
C THR A 191 4.55 -15.75 11.95
N GLN A 192 3.59 -15.61 11.03
CA GLN A 192 3.44 -16.53 9.90
C GLN A 192 4.67 -16.56 8.97
N LEU A 193 5.54 -15.56 9.06
CA LEU A 193 6.71 -15.39 8.20
C LEU A 193 8.06 -15.45 8.95
N SER A 194 8.07 -15.69 10.27
CA SER A 194 9.27 -15.85 11.10
C SER A 194 8.90 -16.57 12.40
N LEU A 195 9.48 -17.74 12.64
CA LEU A 195 9.05 -18.62 13.72
C LEU A 195 9.81 -18.41 15.03
N ALA A 196 11.02 -17.84 14.98
CA ALA A 196 11.82 -17.57 16.17
C ALA A 196 11.12 -16.55 17.08
N THR A 197 11.16 -16.78 18.40
CA THR A 197 10.66 -15.86 19.45
C THR A 197 11.78 -15.03 20.08
N LYS A 198 13.03 -15.38 19.78
CA LYS A 198 14.22 -14.61 20.14
C LYS A 198 15.20 -14.63 19.00
N VAL A 199 15.84 -13.49 18.78
CA VAL A 199 16.84 -13.31 17.72
C VAL A 199 18.04 -12.52 18.25
N PRO A 200 19.22 -12.64 17.63
CA PRO A 200 20.38 -11.82 17.98
C PRO A 200 20.10 -10.35 17.69
N GLU A 201 20.57 -9.45 18.58
CA GLU A 201 20.36 -8.01 18.44
C GLU A 201 20.90 -7.47 17.12
N ARG A 202 22.11 -7.90 16.73
CA ARG A 202 22.67 -7.65 15.40
C ARG A 202 22.71 -8.93 14.58
N ARG A 203 22.14 -8.89 13.38
CA ARG A 203 21.96 -10.08 12.54
C ARG A 203 21.78 -9.73 11.07
N PHE A 204 21.97 -10.74 10.24
CA PHE A 204 21.41 -10.77 8.89
C PHE A 204 20.16 -11.64 8.87
N ASP A 205 19.12 -11.17 8.20
CA ASP A 205 17.94 -11.96 7.83
C ASP A 205 17.90 -12.10 6.31
N LEU A 206 18.04 -13.34 5.84
CA LEU A 206 18.06 -13.69 4.43
C LEU A 206 16.78 -14.44 4.08
N ARG A 207 16.09 -14.02 3.02
CA ARG A 207 14.91 -14.75 2.51
C ARG A 207 15.08 -15.06 1.05
N VAL A 208 14.64 -16.25 0.63
CA VAL A 208 14.62 -16.65 -0.78
C VAL A 208 13.39 -17.49 -1.07
N GLY A 209 12.74 -17.20 -2.21
CA GLY A 209 11.59 -17.96 -2.68
C GLY A 209 10.47 -17.08 -3.22
N ARG A 210 9.24 -17.60 -3.20
CA ARG A 210 8.03 -16.87 -3.58
C ARG A 210 7.48 -16.13 -2.36
N MET A 211 7.28 -14.82 -2.49
CA MET A 211 6.89 -13.92 -1.40
C MET A 211 6.17 -12.67 -1.93
N SER A 212 5.62 -11.86 -1.02
CA SER A 212 5.17 -10.49 -1.30
C SER A 212 6.25 -9.53 -0.86
N LEU A 213 6.62 -8.55 -1.69
CA LEU A 213 7.64 -7.56 -1.32
C LEU A 213 7.18 -6.64 -0.17
N PRO A 214 5.90 -6.21 -0.11
CA PRO A 214 5.33 -5.54 1.07
C PRO A 214 5.45 -6.29 2.40
N ASP A 215 5.76 -7.60 2.42
CA ASP A 215 6.01 -8.32 3.68
C ASP A 215 7.28 -7.83 4.41
N VAL A 216 8.20 -7.17 3.69
CA VAL A 216 9.52 -6.77 4.20
C VAL A 216 9.92 -5.32 3.89
N LEU A 217 9.23 -4.65 2.98
CA LEU A 217 9.49 -3.27 2.57
C LEU A 217 8.23 -2.43 2.73
N ASP A 218 8.39 -1.13 2.96
CA ASP A 218 7.32 -0.14 3.16
C ASP A 218 6.34 -0.45 4.31
N VAL A 219 6.76 -1.28 5.27
CA VAL A 219 5.94 -1.67 6.41
C VAL A 219 5.61 -0.45 7.28
N ASN A 220 4.34 -0.29 7.63
CA ASN A 220 3.84 0.74 8.55
C ASN A 220 2.83 0.15 9.53
N GLY A 221 3.12 0.15 10.83
CA GLY A 221 2.29 -0.54 11.82
C GLY A 221 0.85 0.00 11.97
N PRO A 222 0.61 1.31 11.79
CA PRO A 222 -0.76 1.86 11.69
C PRO A 222 -1.48 1.73 10.35
N GLY A 223 -0.80 1.36 9.25
CA GLY A 223 -1.38 1.40 7.91
C GLY A 223 -0.78 0.39 6.92
N SER A 224 -0.54 -0.85 7.32
CA SER A 224 -0.10 -1.95 6.43
C SER A 224 -0.78 -3.28 6.75
N ASP A 225 -1.98 -3.22 7.35
CA ASP A 225 -2.79 -4.41 7.61
C ASP A 225 -4.19 -4.27 6.99
N SER A 226 -4.34 -4.82 5.79
CA SER A 226 -5.61 -4.89 5.07
C SER A 226 -6.68 -5.82 5.66
N HIS A 227 -6.34 -6.57 6.72
CA HIS A 227 -7.26 -7.50 7.38
C HIS A 227 -7.89 -6.90 8.64
N LEU A 228 -7.18 -6.01 9.34
CA LEU A 228 -7.69 -5.38 10.57
C LEU A 228 -7.70 -3.84 10.54
N GLN A 229 -7.08 -3.20 9.54
CA GLN A 229 -7.00 -1.74 9.40
C GLN A 229 -7.75 -1.25 8.15
N PHE A 230 -7.08 -0.52 7.26
CA PHE A 230 -7.66 0.06 6.05
C PHE A 230 -7.93 -1.01 4.98
N LEU A 231 -8.81 -0.75 4.03
CA LEU A 231 -9.08 -1.60 2.87
C LEU A 231 -8.42 -1.06 1.60
N ASN A 232 -8.24 0.26 1.49
CA ASN A 232 -7.65 0.87 0.31
C ASN A 232 -6.17 0.47 0.17
N TRP A 233 -5.77 0.01 -1.02
CA TRP A 233 -4.40 -0.46 -1.19
C TRP A 233 -3.35 0.66 -1.09
N THR A 234 -3.72 1.90 -1.44
CA THR A 234 -2.82 3.06 -1.28
C THR A 234 -2.80 3.61 0.14
N ALA A 235 -3.65 3.08 1.03
CA ALA A 235 -3.47 3.21 2.47
C ALA A 235 -2.49 2.16 2.99
N ASP A 236 -2.61 0.92 2.50
CA ASP A 236 -1.83 -0.22 2.97
C ASP A 236 -0.35 -0.16 2.55
N ASN A 237 -0.08 0.31 1.33
CA ASN A 237 1.26 0.45 0.76
C ASN A 237 1.44 1.81 0.07
N ASN A 238 2.70 2.20 -0.12
CA ASN A 238 3.08 3.38 -0.87
C ASN A 238 2.58 3.28 -2.32
N GLY A 239 1.56 4.06 -2.65
CA GLY A 239 0.95 4.05 -3.97
C GLY A 239 1.94 4.27 -5.12
N ALA A 240 3.03 5.02 -4.96
CA ALA A 240 3.99 5.25 -6.05
C ALA A 240 5.02 4.12 -6.23
N TRP A 241 5.03 3.12 -5.34
CA TRP A 241 5.97 2.01 -5.40
C TRP A 241 5.44 0.89 -6.30
N ASP A 242 5.99 0.80 -7.50
CA ASP A 242 5.63 -0.24 -8.48
C ASP A 242 6.41 -1.53 -8.19
N TYR A 243 6.11 -2.19 -7.08
CA TYR A 243 6.91 -3.33 -6.65
C TYR A 243 6.75 -4.54 -7.58
N ALA A 244 7.83 -5.32 -7.70
CA ALA A 244 7.84 -6.51 -8.54
C ALA A 244 6.84 -7.56 -8.02
N ALA A 245 5.83 -7.86 -8.83
CA ALA A 245 4.77 -8.79 -8.49
C ALA A 245 4.04 -9.31 -9.74
N ASP A 246 3.44 -10.49 -9.61
CA ASP A 246 2.37 -10.95 -10.49
C ASP A 246 1.04 -10.26 -10.16
N THR A 247 -0.02 -10.55 -10.93
CA THR A 247 -1.37 -10.00 -10.73
C THR A 247 -1.90 -10.14 -9.29
N ARG A 248 -1.44 -11.15 -8.53
CA ARG A 248 -1.88 -11.42 -7.16
C ARG A 248 -1.00 -10.77 -6.09
N GLY A 249 0.04 -10.02 -6.48
CA GLY A 249 0.95 -9.36 -5.53
C GLY A 249 2.16 -10.20 -5.12
N TYR A 250 2.46 -11.31 -5.81
CA TYR A 250 3.56 -12.21 -5.44
C TYR A 250 4.66 -12.27 -6.48
N THR A 251 5.91 -12.43 -6.04
CA THR A 251 7.06 -12.65 -6.93
C THR A 251 8.03 -13.68 -6.34
N TYR A 252 8.95 -14.18 -7.16
CA TYR A 252 10.15 -14.85 -6.67
C TYR A 252 11.23 -13.81 -6.43
N ALA A 253 11.75 -13.76 -5.20
CA ALA A 253 12.70 -12.75 -4.78
C ALA A 253 13.76 -13.30 -3.83
N PHE A 254 14.80 -12.49 -3.67
CA PHE A 254 15.82 -12.63 -2.65
C PHE A 254 15.90 -11.36 -1.82
N VAL A 255 15.87 -11.52 -0.50
CA VAL A 255 15.91 -10.44 0.50
C VAL A 255 17.19 -10.58 1.31
N THR A 256 17.91 -9.48 1.45
CA THR A 256 18.97 -9.32 2.45
C THR A 256 18.59 -8.18 3.37
N GLU A 257 18.43 -8.47 4.66
CA GLU A 257 18.26 -7.47 5.70
C GLU A 257 19.43 -7.55 6.68
N TYR A 258 20.01 -6.39 7.00
CA TYR A 258 20.90 -6.22 8.14
C TYR A 258 20.15 -5.43 9.21
N ASP A 259 20.14 -5.97 10.43
CA ASP A 259 19.52 -5.36 11.60
C ASP A 259 20.57 -4.93 12.62
N ASP A 260 20.48 -3.67 13.06
CA ASP A 260 21.22 -3.10 14.19
C ASP A 260 20.24 -2.59 15.27
N ILE A 261 20.79 -2.01 16.34
CA ILE A 261 20.04 -1.56 17.52
C ILE A 261 19.01 -0.48 17.16
N HIS A 262 19.37 0.45 16.26
CA HIS A 262 18.55 1.63 15.96
C HIS A 262 18.20 1.76 14.48
N TRP A 263 18.70 0.89 13.62
CA TRP A 263 18.50 1.00 12.19
C TRP A 263 18.59 -0.36 11.51
N SER A 264 18.03 -0.43 10.32
CA SER A 264 18.10 -1.60 9.44
C SER A 264 18.30 -1.16 8.00
N ALA A 265 18.99 -2.00 7.22
CA ALA A 265 19.13 -1.80 5.79
C ALA A 265 18.70 -3.06 5.05
N ARG A 266 17.87 -2.88 4.03
CA ARG A 266 17.28 -3.95 3.23
C ARG A 266 17.64 -3.75 1.77
N TYR A 267 18.04 -4.84 1.12
CA TYR A 267 18.12 -4.93 -0.33
C TYR A 267 17.30 -6.13 -0.79
N VAL A 268 16.44 -5.91 -1.78
CA VAL A 268 15.54 -6.93 -2.33
C VAL A 268 15.55 -6.87 -3.84
N PHE A 269 15.78 -8.00 -4.49
CA PHE A 269 15.52 -8.13 -5.91
C PHE A 269 14.48 -9.20 -6.19
N GLY A 270 13.56 -8.92 -7.11
CA GLY A 270 12.47 -9.82 -7.49
C GLY A 270 12.24 -9.89 -9.00
N LEU A 271 11.59 -10.96 -9.46
CA LEU A 271 11.18 -11.11 -10.86
C LEU A 271 10.04 -10.14 -11.19
N MET A 272 10.10 -9.52 -12.36
CA MET A 272 9.02 -8.70 -12.90
C MET A 272 8.07 -9.55 -13.77
N PRO A 273 6.80 -9.16 -13.94
CA PRO A 273 5.90 -9.85 -14.85
C PRO A 273 6.32 -9.65 -16.31
N THR A 274 5.95 -10.59 -17.19
CA THR A 274 6.30 -10.52 -18.62
C THR A 274 5.51 -9.44 -19.38
N VAL A 275 4.35 -9.05 -18.84
CA VAL A 275 3.48 -7.98 -19.34
C VAL A 275 2.93 -7.20 -18.15
N ALA A 276 2.46 -5.98 -18.38
CA ALA A 276 1.86 -5.17 -17.32
C ALA A 276 0.71 -5.92 -16.61
N ASN A 277 0.76 -5.95 -15.28
CA ASN A 277 -0.13 -6.65 -14.36
C ASN A 277 -0.36 -8.15 -14.70
N GLY A 278 0.62 -8.80 -15.33
CA GLY A 278 0.56 -10.20 -15.76
C GLY A 278 0.78 -11.24 -14.65
N VAL A 279 0.32 -12.47 -14.88
CA VAL A 279 0.52 -13.62 -13.98
C VAL A 279 1.87 -14.30 -14.14
N ASP A 280 2.42 -14.24 -15.36
CA ASP A 280 3.67 -14.90 -15.71
C ASP A 280 4.85 -13.98 -15.40
N LEU A 281 5.85 -14.53 -14.72
CA LEU A 281 7.07 -13.82 -14.33
C LEU A 281 8.21 -14.12 -15.31
N ASP A 282 9.05 -13.12 -15.54
CA ASP A 282 10.22 -13.26 -16.38
C ASP A 282 11.42 -13.77 -15.57
N TRP A 283 11.86 -14.99 -15.88
CA TRP A 283 12.98 -15.64 -15.19
C TRP A 283 14.36 -15.15 -15.62
N ASN A 284 14.45 -14.31 -16.66
CA ASN A 284 15.70 -13.71 -17.06
C ASN A 284 15.91 -12.36 -16.34
N LEU A 285 16.54 -12.40 -15.17
CA LEU A 285 16.85 -11.23 -14.32
C LEU A 285 17.62 -10.10 -15.03
N ARG A 286 18.31 -10.40 -16.14
CA ARG A 286 18.98 -9.36 -16.95
C ARG A 286 17.98 -8.57 -17.79
N ARG A 287 16.89 -9.21 -18.20
CA ARG A 287 15.81 -8.62 -19.01
C ARG A 287 14.74 -7.97 -18.13
N ALA A 288 14.30 -8.65 -17.07
CA ALA A 288 13.32 -8.09 -16.15
C ALA A 288 13.62 -8.41 -14.68
N ARG A 289 13.71 -7.36 -13.85
CA ARG A 289 13.89 -7.45 -12.39
C ARG A 289 13.51 -6.12 -11.72
N GLY A 290 13.04 -6.19 -10.47
CA GLY A 290 12.87 -5.01 -9.61
C GLY A 290 13.90 -5.03 -8.49
N ASP A 291 14.81 -4.06 -8.47
CA ASP A 291 15.80 -3.82 -7.42
C ASP A 291 15.24 -2.82 -6.40
N ASN A 292 15.25 -3.13 -5.11
CA ASN A 292 14.68 -2.30 -4.05
C ASN A 292 15.68 -2.13 -2.90
N TYR A 293 15.72 -0.94 -2.32
CA TYR A 293 16.59 -0.57 -1.21
C TYR A 293 15.75 0.16 -0.18
N GLU A 294 15.81 -0.28 1.08
CA GLU A 294 15.17 0.44 2.17
C GLU A 294 16.14 0.63 3.34
N PHE A 295 16.15 1.84 3.88
CA PHE A 295 16.81 2.15 5.14
C PHE A 295 15.78 2.56 6.18
N GLU A 296 15.77 1.87 7.31
CA GLU A 296 14.90 2.16 8.44
C GLU A 296 15.72 2.74 9.61
N TYR A 297 15.22 3.82 10.22
CA TYR A 297 15.76 4.38 11.45
C TYR A 297 14.69 4.41 12.53
N ARG A 298 14.91 3.66 13.62
CA ARG A 298 13.96 3.38 14.70
C ARG A 298 14.05 4.42 15.82
N LYS A 299 13.89 5.69 15.46
CA LYS A 299 13.72 6.80 16.42
C LYS A 299 12.60 7.71 15.96
N THR A 300 12.11 8.55 16.89
CA THR A 300 11.07 9.52 16.59
C THR A 300 11.45 10.45 15.42
N PRO A 301 10.64 10.54 14.34
CA PRO A 301 10.80 11.56 13.29
C PRO A 301 10.72 12.99 13.80
N PHE A 302 10.11 13.21 14.96
CA PHE A 302 9.84 14.53 15.52
C PHE A 302 10.75 14.86 16.71
N ALA A 303 11.98 14.35 16.71
CA ALA A 303 12.98 14.60 17.76
C ALA A 303 13.28 16.09 17.99
N PHE A 304 12.93 16.97 17.04
CA PHE A 304 13.07 18.42 17.17
C PHE A 304 11.98 19.08 18.04
N LEU A 305 10.89 18.36 18.36
CA LEU A 305 9.83 18.88 19.21
C LEU A 305 10.26 18.88 20.69
N PRO A 306 9.86 19.88 21.48
CA PRO A 306 10.02 19.88 22.92
C PRO A 306 9.43 18.62 23.58
N GLU A 307 10.12 18.06 24.58
CA GLU A 307 9.70 16.85 25.31
C GLU A 307 8.28 16.93 25.90
N ARG A 308 7.83 18.14 26.27
CA ARG A 308 6.45 18.40 26.73
C ARG A 308 5.37 18.10 25.67
N LEU A 309 5.74 18.06 24.39
CA LEU A 309 4.85 17.76 23.26
C LEU A 309 4.97 16.30 22.83
N LEU A 310 6.18 15.75 22.84
CA LEU A 310 6.43 14.35 22.48
C LEU A 310 7.60 13.82 23.32
N SER A 311 7.32 12.81 24.15
CA SER A 311 8.37 12.17 24.96
C SER A 311 9.37 11.43 24.06
N PRO A 312 10.69 11.55 24.32
CA PRO A 312 11.73 10.80 23.61
C PRO A 312 11.60 9.27 23.72
N GLU A 313 10.87 8.76 24.72
CA GLU A 313 10.64 7.32 24.92
C GLU A 313 9.58 6.75 23.96
N ARG A 314 8.78 7.61 23.32
CA ARG A 314 7.75 7.17 22.38
C ARG A 314 8.36 6.61 21.12
N LYS A 315 7.92 5.40 20.77
CA LYS A 315 8.43 4.68 19.60
C LYS A 315 8.04 5.41 18.31
N GLY A 316 8.98 5.44 17.38
CA GLY A 316 8.75 5.95 16.03
C GLY A 316 9.82 5.39 15.09
N ALA A 317 9.53 5.45 13.80
CA ALA A 317 10.45 5.04 12.76
C ALA A 317 10.30 5.92 11.52
N VAL A 318 11.39 6.03 10.77
CA VAL A 318 11.43 6.61 9.43
C VAL A 318 12.08 5.62 8.49
N ARG A 319 11.46 5.39 7.34
CA ARG A 319 11.89 4.47 6.28
C ARG A 319 12.05 5.23 4.98
N LEU A 320 13.20 5.05 4.35
CA LEU A 320 13.49 5.59 3.02
C LEU A 320 13.61 4.42 2.05
N LEU A 321 12.68 4.35 1.12
CA LEU A 321 12.61 3.33 0.08
C LEU A 321 13.08 3.91 -1.26
N SER A 322 13.77 3.10 -2.04
CA SER A 322 14.16 3.35 -3.43
C SER A 322 13.95 2.09 -4.23
N PHE A 323 13.50 2.23 -5.48
CA PHE A 323 13.35 1.08 -6.39
C PHE A 323 13.77 1.40 -7.82
N VAL A 324 14.22 0.36 -8.52
CA VAL A 324 14.59 0.40 -9.95
C VAL A 324 14.07 -0.88 -10.61
N ASN A 325 13.07 -0.72 -11.46
CA ASN A 325 12.49 -1.77 -12.27
C ASN A 325 13.08 -1.77 -13.66
N HIS A 326 13.45 -2.95 -14.10
CA HIS A 326 13.83 -3.27 -15.47
C HIS A 326 12.74 -4.17 -16.02
N ALA A 327 12.10 -3.79 -17.12
CA ALA A 327 11.07 -4.59 -17.79
C ALA A 327 10.80 -4.05 -19.21
N ASP A 328 10.03 -4.78 -20.01
CA ASP A 328 9.59 -4.35 -21.34
C ASP A 328 8.42 -3.35 -21.22
N MET A 329 8.71 -2.13 -20.77
CA MET A 329 7.71 -1.08 -20.56
C MET A 329 7.70 -0.09 -21.72
N GLY A 330 6.52 0.23 -22.24
CA GLY A 330 6.34 1.30 -23.21
C GLY A 330 6.59 2.69 -22.60
N VAL A 331 6.82 3.69 -23.46
CA VAL A 331 6.98 5.10 -23.07
C VAL A 331 5.71 5.87 -23.45
N TYR A 332 5.11 6.60 -22.50
CA TYR A 332 3.86 7.31 -22.73
C TYR A 332 3.97 8.34 -23.87
N ARG A 333 5.09 9.07 -23.91
CA ARG A 333 5.36 10.07 -24.95
C ARG A 333 5.33 9.46 -26.35
N ASP A 334 6.00 8.33 -26.54
CA ASP A 334 6.09 7.67 -27.85
C ASP A 334 4.71 7.19 -28.31
N ALA A 335 3.91 6.61 -27.41
CA ALA A 335 2.55 6.18 -27.71
C ALA A 335 1.64 7.36 -28.08
N ILE A 336 1.80 8.50 -27.40
CA ILE A 336 1.08 9.75 -27.70
C ILE A 336 1.47 10.26 -29.08
N ASP A 337 2.77 10.39 -29.36
CA ASP A 337 3.25 10.95 -30.62
C ASP A 337 2.87 10.07 -31.81
N ALA A 338 2.86 8.75 -31.64
CA ALA A 338 2.36 7.80 -32.64
C ALA A 338 0.87 8.02 -32.95
N ALA A 339 0.02 8.17 -31.93
CA ALA A 339 -1.40 8.42 -32.11
C ALA A 339 -1.68 9.79 -32.75
N LEU A 340 -0.97 10.84 -32.33
CA LEU A 340 -1.11 12.17 -32.93
C LEU A 340 -0.65 12.18 -34.40
N THR A 341 0.39 11.44 -34.74
CA THR A 341 0.84 11.25 -36.12
C THR A 341 -0.20 10.54 -36.97
N ALA A 342 -0.81 9.46 -36.45
CA ALA A 342 -1.89 8.76 -37.13
C ALA A 342 -3.12 9.65 -37.38
N ARG A 343 -3.49 10.49 -36.40
CA ARG A 343 -4.55 11.51 -36.55
C ARG A 343 -4.24 12.53 -37.65
N ALA A 344 -3.00 13.03 -37.68
CA ALA A 344 -2.56 13.95 -38.71
C ALA A 344 -2.57 13.31 -40.12
N ASN A 345 -2.40 11.98 -40.20
CA ASN A 345 -2.36 11.21 -41.43
C ASN A 345 -3.72 10.59 -41.84
N GLY A 346 -4.83 11.04 -41.25
CA GLY A 346 -6.18 10.68 -41.70
C GLY A 346 -6.92 9.64 -40.87
N ASP A 347 -6.39 9.21 -39.71
CA ASP A 347 -7.13 8.41 -38.72
C ASP A 347 -7.51 9.27 -37.49
N PRO A 348 -8.61 10.04 -37.56
CA PRO A 348 -9.03 10.90 -36.43
C PRO A 348 -9.41 10.12 -35.18
N SER A 349 -9.64 8.81 -35.27
CA SER A 349 -9.99 7.93 -34.16
C SER A 349 -8.80 7.27 -33.46
N ALA A 350 -7.58 7.45 -33.97
CA ALA A 350 -6.39 6.83 -33.40
C ALA A 350 -6.22 7.18 -31.91
N VAL A 351 -6.03 6.18 -31.06
CA VAL A 351 -5.75 6.32 -29.62
C VAL A 351 -4.34 5.83 -29.32
N PRO A 352 -3.67 6.36 -28.28
CA PRO A 352 -2.33 5.91 -27.94
C PRO A 352 -2.36 4.48 -27.36
N VAL A 353 -1.56 3.59 -27.92
CA VAL A 353 -1.45 2.18 -27.51
C VAL A 353 -0.08 1.96 -26.88
N ILE A 354 -0.03 1.84 -25.55
CA ILE A 354 1.25 1.82 -24.81
C ILE A 354 2.10 0.57 -25.10
N THR A 355 1.47 -0.52 -25.54
CA THR A 355 2.14 -1.79 -25.89
C THR A 355 2.66 -1.82 -27.34
N ALA A 356 2.37 -0.80 -28.15
CA ALA A 356 2.80 -0.72 -29.55
C ALA A 356 4.22 -0.14 -29.65
N HIS A 357 5.19 -0.80 -29.02
CA HIS A 357 6.61 -0.47 -29.09
C HIS A 357 7.45 -1.69 -29.46
N ALA A 358 8.70 -1.46 -29.86
CA ALA A 358 9.65 -2.56 -30.05
C ALA A 358 9.96 -3.21 -28.68
N PRO A 359 10.05 -4.54 -28.59
CA PRO A 359 10.44 -5.20 -27.35
C PRO A 359 11.83 -4.75 -26.89
N GLY A 360 11.97 -4.38 -25.62
CA GLY A 360 13.23 -3.95 -25.05
C GLY A 360 13.13 -3.59 -23.57
N THR A 361 14.17 -3.93 -22.80
CA THR A 361 14.23 -3.56 -21.38
C THR A 361 14.38 -2.04 -21.23
N THR A 362 13.37 -1.41 -20.64
CA THR A 362 13.39 -0.03 -20.18
C THR A 362 13.50 0.02 -18.65
N VAL A 363 13.72 1.22 -18.11
CA VAL A 363 14.00 1.42 -16.68
C VAL A 363 13.02 2.41 -16.08
N LYS A 364 12.34 1.98 -15.03
CA LYS A 364 11.44 2.80 -14.20
C LYS A 364 11.97 2.82 -12.79
N TYR A 365 12.01 3.99 -12.16
CA TYR A 365 12.55 4.13 -10.81
C TYR A 365 11.73 5.12 -9.99
N GLY A 366 11.88 5.02 -8.67
CA GLY A 366 11.18 5.89 -7.74
C GLY A 366 11.71 5.77 -6.33
N PHE A 367 11.11 6.55 -5.44
CA PHE A 367 11.47 6.63 -4.04
C PHE A 367 10.23 6.84 -3.17
N GLY A 368 10.34 6.38 -1.93
CA GLY A 368 9.32 6.47 -0.90
C GLY A 368 9.90 6.98 0.41
N LEU A 369 9.12 7.79 1.11
CA LEU A 369 9.31 8.11 2.52
C LEU A 369 8.11 7.53 3.26
N ASN A 370 8.38 6.84 4.36
CA ASN A 370 7.36 6.26 5.23
C ASN A 370 7.77 6.58 6.67
N PHE A 371 6.83 7.04 7.49
CA PHE A 371 7.08 7.24 8.91
C PHE A 371 5.91 6.76 9.76
N GLU A 372 6.21 6.41 11.01
CA GLU A 372 5.23 6.14 12.05
C GLU A 372 5.70 6.74 13.37
N GLN A 373 4.74 7.15 14.19
CA GLN A 373 5.00 7.73 15.50
C GLN A 373 3.88 7.40 16.49
N GLU A 374 4.26 6.86 17.64
CA GLU A 374 3.40 6.79 18.81
C GLU A 374 3.27 8.20 19.44
N LEU A 375 2.06 8.73 19.52
CA LEU A 375 1.80 10.05 20.13
C LEU A 375 1.41 9.91 21.60
N THR A 376 0.60 8.90 21.91
CA THR A 376 0.19 8.53 23.27
C THR A 376 0.15 7.01 23.40
N GLN A 377 -0.19 6.47 24.58
CA GLN A 377 -0.35 5.03 24.75
C GLN A 377 -1.42 4.41 23.83
N ASP A 378 -2.41 5.21 23.40
CA ASP A 378 -3.52 4.74 22.57
C ASP A 378 -3.45 5.23 21.13
N LEU A 379 -2.72 6.33 20.86
CA LEU A 379 -2.79 7.06 19.59
C LEU A 379 -1.47 6.97 18.84
N ARG A 380 -1.54 6.53 17.59
CA ARG A 380 -0.41 6.52 16.66
C ARG A 380 -0.76 7.32 15.40
N THR A 381 0.26 7.89 14.78
CA THR A 381 0.15 8.53 13.47
C THR A 381 1.18 7.96 12.53
N PHE A 382 0.90 8.06 11.25
CA PHE A 382 1.78 7.63 10.20
C PHE A 382 1.59 8.47 8.96
N GLY A 383 2.54 8.40 8.04
CA GLY A 383 2.38 8.97 6.73
C GLY A 383 3.36 8.40 5.73
N ARG A 384 2.98 8.53 4.46
CA ARG A 384 3.81 8.16 3.33
C ARG A 384 3.89 9.29 2.32
N PHE A 385 5.02 9.36 1.65
CA PHE A 385 5.18 10.07 0.41
C PHE A 385 5.81 9.13 -0.60
N GLY A 386 5.33 9.16 -1.83
CA GLY A 386 5.86 8.35 -2.92
C GLY A 386 6.01 9.16 -4.18
N TRP A 387 7.05 8.85 -4.95
CA TRP A 387 7.25 9.41 -6.28
C TRP A 387 7.91 8.38 -7.18
N ASN A 388 7.47 8.30 -8.43
CA ASN A 388 8.20 7.64 -9.51
C ASN A 388 8.22 8.53 -10.76
N GLU A 389 9.03 8.11 -11.74
CA GLU A 389 9.36 8.88 -12.95
C GLU A 389 8.15 9.22 -13.85
N GLY A 390 7.15 8.35 -13.93
CA GLY A 390 5.90 8.53 -14.69
C GLY A 390 6.03 8.76 -16.20
N GLN A 391 7.18 8.42 -16.81
CA GLN A 391 7.39 8.43 -18.27
C GLN A 391 7.08 7.07 -18.87
N HIS A 392 7.33 5.99 -18.11
CA HIS A 392 7.14 4.62 -18.54
C HIS A 392 5.79 4.06 -18.08
N GLN A 393 5.30 3.09 -18.85
CA GLN A 393 4.08 2.36 -18.58
C GLN A 393 3.97 1.93 -17.10
N SER A 394 2.79 2.14 -16.53
CA SER A 394 2.40 1.52 -15.27
C SER A 394 2.42 0.00 -15.42
N PHE A 395 3.23 -0.71 -14.62
CA PHE A 395 3.66 -2.05 -15.02
C PHE A 395 3.22 -3.15 -14.05
N ALA A 396 3.82 -3.29 -12.87
CA ALA A 396 3.58 -4.49 -12.06
C ALA A 396 2.31 -4.39 -11.22
N TYR A 397 2.20 -3.32 -10.42
CA TYR A 397 1.18 -3.23 -9.38
C TYR A 397 0.45 -1.90 -9.35
N THR A 398 1.13 -0.77 -9.64
CA THR A 398 0.57 0.58 -9.45
C THR A 398 0.36 1.37 -10.73
N GLU A 399 -0.76 2.11 -10.77
CA GLU A 399 -1.04 3.18 -11.74
C GLU A 399 -1.02 4.58 -11.06
N VAL A 400 -0.11 4.78 -10.09
CA VAL A 400 0.11 6.04 -9.37
C VAL A 400 1.58 6.46 -9.52
N ASP A 401 1.83 7.73 -9.90
CA ASP A 401 3.19 8.26 -10.05
C ASP A 401 3.65 9.13 -8.86
N GLN A 402 2.71 9.57 -8.03
CA GLN A 402 2.98 10.27 -6.79
C GLN A 402 1.84 10.08 -5.81
N THR A 403 2.17 9.81 -4.55
CA THR A 403 1.20 9.74 -3.47
C THR A 403 1.64 10.58 -2.28
N PHE A 404 0.66 11.16 -1.58
CA PHE A 404 0.80 11.68 -0.23
C PHE A 404 -0.24 11.00 0.64
N GLU A 405 0.18 10.54 1.80
CA GLU A 405 -0.67 9.86 2.76
C GLU A 405 -0.36 10.37 4.16
N LEU A 406 -1.41 10.61 4.94
CA LEU A 406 -1.32 10.88 6.36
C LEU A 406 -2.50 10.24 7.07
N GLY A 407 -2.22 9.51 8.14
CA GLY A 407 -3.25 8.87 8.93
C GLY A 407 -2.85 8.59 10.37
N GLY A 408 -3.70 7.85 11.04
CA GLY A 408 -3.47 7.38 12.40
C GLY A 408 -4.53 6.40 12.87
N ASP A 409 -4.23 5.73 13.97
CA ASP A 409 -5.15 4.85 14.66
C ASP A 409 -5.21 5.13 16.16
N LEU A 410 -6.36 4.82 16.74
CA LEU A 410 -6.64 4.95 18.17
C LEU A 410 -7.14 3.61 18.71
N ALA A 411 -6.44 3.10 19.73
CA ALA A 411 -6.81 1.90 20.45
C ALA A 411 -8.04 2.13 21.35
N GLY A 412 -8.91 1.11 21.47
CA GLY A 412 -10.17 1.19 22.19
C GLY A 412 -10.11 1.11 23.72
N ASN A 413 -8.94 1.33 24.32
CA ASN A 413 -8.74 1.34 25.77
C ASN A 413 -9.71 2.30 26.48
N ARG A 414 -10.02 3.44 25.87
CA ARG A 414 -10.90 4.48 26.45
C ARG A 414 -12.38 4.11 26.53
N TRP A 415 -12.82 3.12 25.77
CA TRP A 415 -14.19 2.59 25.82
C TRP A 415 -14.22 1.11 26.24
N SER A 416 -13.22 0.67 27.01
CA SER A 416 -13.11 -0.68 27.58
C SER A 416 -13.10 -1.80 26.54
N ARG A 417 -12.58 -1.53 25.34
CA ARG A 417 -12.40 -2.55 24.28
C ARG A 417 -10.95 -2.49 23.78
N PRO A 418 -9.99 -3.06 24.55
CA PRO A 418 -8.55 -2.91 24.28
C PRO A 418 -8.08 -3.53 22.95
N ASN A 419 -8.87 -4.45 22.38
CA ASN A 419 -8.59 -5.08 21.09
C ASN A 419 -9.33 -4.40 19.92
N ASP A 420 -10.12 -3.37 20.20
CA ASP A 420 -10.79 -2.58 19.18
C ASP A 420 -9.90 -1.44 18.72
N LYS A 421 -10.13 -1.00 17.48
CA LYS A 421 -9.34 0.06 16.87
C LYS A 421 -10.18 0.89 15.93
N VAL A 422 -9.96 2.20 15.96
CA VAL A 422 -10.50 3.13 14.96
C VAL A 422 -9.34 3.78 14.22
N GLY A 423 -9.46 3.91 12.90
CA GLY A 423 -8.45 4.54 12.05
C GLY A 423 -9.04 5.58 11.12
N LEU A 424 -8.19 6.53 10.71
CA LEU A 424 -8.50 7.54 9.69
C LEU A 424 -7.25 7.79 8.86
N ALA A 425 -7.37 7.76 7.54
CA ALA A 425 -6.29 8.10 6.60
C ALA A 425 -6.81 9.00 5.48
N GLY A 426 -6.02 10.00 5.12
CA GLY A 426 -6.20 10.82 3.93
C GLY A 426 -5.09 10.54 2.93
N ILE A 427 -5.46 10.24 1.70
CA ILE A 427 -4.56 9.88 0.60
C ILE A 427 -4.83 10.80 -0.58
N SER A 428 -3.77 11.22 -1.26
CA SER A 428 -3.87 11.99 -2.49
C SER A 428 -2.92 11.44 -3.53
N ASN A 429 -3.48 10.81 -4.56
CA ASN A 429 -2.75 10.15 -5.63
C ASN A 429 -2.68 11.06 -6.88
N ALA A 430 -1.60 10.94 -7.65
CA ALA A 430 -1.41 11.71 -8.88
C ALA A 430 -0.60 10.93 -9.93
N ILE A 431 -0.80 11.31 -11.18
CA ILE A 431 -0.02 10.85 -12.34
C ILE A 431 0.69 12.03 -13.02
N LYS A 432 1.77 11.75 -13.75
CA LYS A 432 2.58 12.77 -14.45
C LYS A 432 1.93 13.18 -15.77
N ARG A 433 2.45 14.26 -16.36
CA ARG A 433 1.85 14.93 -17.51
C ARG A 433 1.66 14.02 -18.72
N ASP A 434 2.61 13.13 -18.98
CA ASP A 434 2.56 12.25 -20.16
C ASP A 434 1.50 11.17 -19.95
N HIS A 435 1.42 10.58 -18.76
CA HIS A 435 0.34 9.66 -18.40
C HIS A 435 -1.04 10.33 -18.42
N GLN A 436 -1.15 11.58 -17.92
CA GLN A 436 -2.40 12.36 -18.03
C GLN A 436 -2.82 12.53 -19.49
N GLN A 437 -1.89 12.92 -20.36
CA GLN A 437 -2.18 13.14 -21.78
C GLN A 437 -2.51 11.82 -22.48
N TYR A 438 -1.84 10.73 -22.12
CA TYR A 438 -2.12 9.38 -22.61
C TYR A 438 -3.59 8.99 -22.34
N LEU A 439 -4.05 9.11 -21.08
CA LEU A 439 -5.44 8.82 -20.71
C LEU A 439 -6.43 9.83 -21.34
N ALA A 440 -6.08 11.11 -21.41
CA ALA A 440 -6.93 12.14 -22.02
C ALA A 440 -7.18 11.92 -23.52
N LEU A 441 -6.24 11.26 -24.21
CA LEU A 441 -6.34 10.91 -25.62
C LEU A 441 -7.03 9.56 -25.87
N GLY A 442 -7.54 8.90 -24.83
CA GLY A 442 -8.24 7.61 -24.90
C GLY A 442 -7.35 6.40 -24.71
N GLY A 443 -6.11 6.58 -24.23
CA GLY A 443 -5.25 5.48 -23.82
C GLY A 443 -5.83 4.70 -22.65
N LEU A 444 -5.45 3.43 -22.53
CA LEU A 444 -5.88 2.53 -21.47
C LEU A 444 -4.67 2.07 -20.66
N GLY A 445 -4.71 2.33 -19.35
CA GLY A 445 -3.85 1.66 -18.39
C GLY A 445 -4.41 0.29 -18.01
N PHE A 446 -3.79 -0.37 -17.02
CA PHE A 446 -4.33 -1.63 -16.50
C PHE A 446 -5.42 -1.40 -15.44
N LEU A 447 -5.52 -0.19 -14.86
CA LEU A 447 -6.60 0.22 -13.95
C LEU A 447 -7.47 1.33 -14.54
N LEU A 448 -6.89 2.25 -15.32
CA LEU A 448 -7.54 3.51 -15.68
C LEU A 448 -7.81 3.64 -17.18
N GLY A 449 -8.80 4.46 -17.53
CA GLY A 449 -9.18 4.67 -18.93
C GLY A 449 -10.65 5.05 -19.10
N ASP A 450 -10.96 6.31 -18.84
CA ASP A 450 -12.33 6.86 -18.93
C ASP A 450 -12.72 7.33 -20.34
N GLY A 451 -11.82 7.18 -21.32
CA GLY A 451 -11.97 7.72 -22.69
C GLY A 451 -11.77 9.24 -22.81
N LYS A 452 -11.92 9.98 -21.70
CA LYS A 452 -11.60 11.40 -21.56
C LYS A 452 -11.10 11.68 -20.14
N LEU A 453 -10.14 12.58 -19.99
CA LEU A 453 -9.63 12.98 -18.68
C LEU A 453 -9.65 14.50 -18.52
N ASN A 454 -10.45 14.99 -17.57
CA ASN A 454 -10.31 16.32 -17.00
C ASN A 454 -9.55 16.23 -15.68
N TYR A 455 -8.22 16.40 -15.72
CA TYR A 455 -7.34 15.94 -14.65
C TYR A 455 -7.49 16.67 -13.31
N ALA A 456 -7.59 15.91 -12.22
CA ALA A 456 -7.28 16.30 -10.84
C ALA A 456 -6.56 15.15 -10.11
N ARG A 457 -6.05 15.43 -8.91
CA ARG A 457 -5.60 14.36 -8.01
C ARG A 457 -6.80 13.53 -7.58
N GLU A 458 -6.59 12.22 -7.44
CA GLU A 458 -7.56 11.32 -6.83
C GLU A 458 -7.35 11.40 -5.31
N ASP A 459 -8.33 11.97 -4.62
CA ASP A 459 -8.24 12.20 -3.17
C ASP A 459 -9.18 11.24 -2.45
N ILE A 460 -8.64 10.50 -1.49
CA ILE A 460 -9.35 9.43 -0.76
C ILE A 460 -9.29 9.76 0.74
N LEU A 461 -10.43 9.68 1.41
CA LEU A 461 -10.52 9.69 2.87
C LEU A 461 -11.12 8.36 3.30
N GLU A 462 -10.39 7.59 4.10
CA GLU A 462 -10.83 6.29 4.60
C GLU A 462 -10.88 6.29 6.12
N ALA A 463 -11.95 5.72 6.68
CA ALA A 463 -12.09 5.52 8.11
C ALA A 463 -12.69 4.14 8.40
N TYR A 464 -12.13 3.46 9.39
CA TYR A 464 -12.63 2.16 9.85
C TYR A 464 -12.83 2.14 11.37
N TYR A 465 -13.71 1.24 11.81
CA TYR A 465 -13.76 0.76 13.19
C TYR A 465 -13.75 -0.76 13.18
N THR A 466 -12.72 -1.38 13.75
CA THR A 466 -12.57 -2.82 13.90
C THR A 466 -12.92 -3.22 15.32
N ALA A 467 -13.93 -4.07 15.45
CA ALA A 467 -14.38 -4.66 16.70
C ALA A 467 -13.84 -6.09 16.86
N HIS A 468 -13.16 -6.38 17.96
CA HIS A 468 -12.86 -7.75 18.36
C HIS A 468 -14.09 -8.35 19.04
N ASN A 469 -14.82 -9.21 18.33
CA ASN A 469 -16.09 -9.76 18.83
C ASN A 469 -15.86 -10.92 19.77
N TRP A 470 -15.00 -11.84 19.37
CA TRP A 470 -14.70 -13.08 20.04
C TRP A 470 -13.39 -13.62 19.47
N ARG A 471 -12.62 -14.37 20.24
CA ARG A 471 -11.38 -15.06 19.83
C ARG A 471 -11.14 -15.15 18.32
N GLY A 472 -10.19 -14.41 17.77
CA GLY A 472 -9.87 -14.47 16.33
C GLY A 472 -10.90 -13.88 15.38
N LEU A 473 -12.14 -13.66 15.82
CA LEU A 473 -13.23 -13.08 15.05
C LEU A 473 -13.30 -11.56 15.25
N PHE A 474 -13.06 -10.84 14.16
CA PHE A 474 -13.17 -9.39 14.09
C PHE A 474 -14.22 -8.97 13.05
N THR A 475 -14.93 -7.90 13.34
CA THR A 475 -15.82 -7.25 12.36
C THR A 475 -15.42 -5.79 12.25
N ALA A 476 -15.28 -5.29 11.03
CA ALA A 476 -15.01 -3.89 10.79
C ALA A 476 -16.11 -3.24 9.93
N PHE A 477 -16.43 -2.01 10.28
CA PHE A 477 -17.15 -1.09 9.40
C PHE A 477 -16.14 -0.13 8.81
N ASP A 478 -16.16 0.04 7.49
CA ASP A 478 -15.25 0.91 6.75
C ASP A 478 -16.02 1.83 5.81
N VAL A 479 -15.55 3.07 5.68
CA VAL A 479 -16.09 4.07 4.78
C VAL A 479 -14.96 4.75 4.03
N GLN A 480 -15.04 4.77 2.70
CA GLN A 480 -14.14 5.54 1.84
C GLN A 480 -14.90 6.64 1.10
N LEU A 481 -14.41 7.87 1.16
CA LEU A 481 -14.89 9.00 0.37
C LEU A 481 -13.83 9.33 -0.67
N ILE A 482 -14.19 9.25 -1.95
CA ILE A 482 -13.26 9.38 -3.07
C ILE A 482 -13.70 10.54 -3.94
N ALA A 483 -12.83 11.53 -4.09
CA ALA A 483 -13.00 12.63 -5.02
C ALA A 483 -12.15 12.39 -6.27
N HIS A 484 -12.71 12.75 -7.43
CA HIS A 484 -12.08 12.60 -8.75
C HIS A 484 -11.62 11.15 -9.03
N PRO A 485 -12.54 10.16 -8.99
CA PRO A 485 -12.20 8.77 -9.27
C PRO A 485 -11.51 8.65 -10.63
N GLY A 486 -10.36 7.96 -10.68
CA GLY A 486 -9.56 7.83 -11.89
C GLY A 486 -8.92 9.15 -12.35
N TYR A 487 -8.61 10.03 -11.40
CA TYR A 487 -8.04 11.37 -11.62
C TYR A 487 -8.96 12.36 -12.34
N ASN A 488 -10.27 12.12 -12.36
CA ASN A 488 -11.18 12.84 -13.25
C ASN A 488 -12.12 13.80 -12.50
N GLN A 489 -11.93 15.11 -12.68
CA GLN A 489 -12.74 16.18 -12.10
C GLN A 489 -14.23 16.11 -12.45
N ASP A 490 -14.55 15.53 -13.61
CA ASP A 490 -15.93 15.44 -14.07
C ASP A 490 -16.73 14.36 -13.32
N ARG A 491 -16.08 13.57 -12.44
CA ARG A 491 -16.64 12.37 -11.83
C ARG A 491 -16.60 12.43 -10.30
N GLY A 492 -17.54 11.74 -9.68
CA GLY A 492 -17.67 11.67 -8.23
C GLY A 492 -18.24 12.95 -7.59
N PRO A 493 -18.02 13.17 -6.28
CA PRO A 493 -17.40 12.23 -5.35
C PRO A 493 -18.23 10.94 -5.19
N VAL A 494 -17.60 9.86 -4.75
CA VAL A 494 -18.25 8.58 -4.44
C VAL A 494 -17.99 8.20 -2.98
N ALA A 495 -18.99 7.63 -2.33
CA ALA A 495 -18.90 7.08 -0.98
C ALA A 495 -19.04 5.56 -1.06
N MET A 496 -18.02 4.84 -0.60
CA MET A 496 -18.01 3.39 -0.48
C MET A 496 -18.30 3.02 0.98
N PHE A 497 -19.08 1.97 1.17
CA PHE A 497 -19.38 1.40 2.48
C PHE A 497 -19.00 -0.06 2.49
N SER A 498 -18.30 -0.49 3.53
CA SER A 498 -17.84 -1.86 3.64
C SER A 498 -18.11 -2.46 5.01
N ILE A 499 -18.38 -3.77 5.02
CA ILE A 499 -18.36 -4.61 6.22
C ILE A 499 -17.34 -5.71 5.97
N ARG A 500 -16.31 -5.78 6.83
CA ARG A 500 -15.30 -6.82 6.82
C ARG A 500 -15.51 -7.77 7.98
N THR A 501 -15.44 -9.07 7.73
CA THR A 501 -15.31 -10.11 8.76
C THR A 501 -13.96 -10.77 8.59
N HIS A 502 -13.12 -10.68 9.61
CA HIS A 502 -11.82 -11.33 9.66
C HIS A 502 -11.83 -12.42 10.72
N VAL A 503 -11.21 -13.56 10.40
CA VAL A 503 -11.09 -14.72 11.27
C VAL A 503 -9.63 -15.16 11.27
N ASP A 504 -9.02 -15.25 12.44
CA ASP A 504 -7.68 -15.80 12.68
C ASP A 504 -7.78 -17.06 13.56
N PHE A 505 -7.17 -18.18 13.16
CA PHE A 505 -7.35 -19.49 13.81
C PHE A 505 -6.12 -20.40 13.83
#